data_AF-R5B5U7-F1
#
_entry.id   AF-R5B5U7-F1
#
_cell.length_a   1.000
_cell.length_b   1.000
_cell.length_c   1.000
_cell.angle_alpha   90.00
_cell.angle_beta   90.00
_cell.angle_gamma   90.00
#
_symmetry.space_group_name_H-M   'P 1'
#
loop_
_entity.id
_entity.type
_entity.pdbx_description
1 polymer ?
#
loop_
_entity_poly.entity_id
_entity_poly.type
_entity_poly.pdbx_seq_one_letter_code
_entity_poly.pdbx_strand_id
1 'polypeptide(L)'
;MEMQKSENKDKRVPLAENVREYDERRFMGRRTRIAAKQSTPGEKAREFLLSLKQDGTVDELKTVMKEGAEYIVGICSNFTSKGYDYWVAVEVDNDTPLLEGYETIFVPAGTYAYFDCEGGTNEAVTSCWSNVYNTWFPKSGYNHQGTQEMEIYPLGDMEAEDYRCTLLVPVKRIERVPINKYRRSALGSAPFVLIGSVMGLLISGANDTKTMLIAALVGGGLAWFLYEYIAKRREERAKAKEEAKNNSGKE
;
A
#
# COMPACT_ATOMS: atom_id res chain seq x y z
N MET A 1 27.86 43.25 3.80
CA MET A 1 26.41 43.00 3.97
C MET A 1 26.17 41.59 3.43
N GLU A 2 26.47 40.59 4.24
CA GLU A 2 26.38 39.18 3.84
C GLU A 2 24.93 38.72 3.95
N MET A 3 24.35 38.38 2.80
CA MET A 3 23.06 37.71 2.72
C MET A 3 23.23 36.27 3.21
N GLN A 4 22.74 36.00 4.43
CA GLN A 4 22.48 34.64 4.90
C GLN A 4 21.57 33.91 3.90
N LYS A 5 22.13 32.92 3.21
CA LYS A 5 21.33 31.89 2.54
C LYS A 5 20.60 31.12 3.62
N SER A 6 19.29 31.31 3.70
CA SER A 6 18.41 30.49 4.53
C SER A 6 18.50 29.04 4.05
N GLU A 7 19.08 28.19 4.88
CA GLU A 7 18.96 26.75 4.75
C GLU A 7 17.49 26.38 4.81
N ASN A 8 16.97 25.89 3.68
CA ASN A 8 15.66 25.26 3.61
C ASN A 8 15.76 23.93 4.38
N LYS A 9 15.59 24.00 5.71
CA LYS A 9 15.35 22.84 6.55
C LYS A 9 14.07 22.19 6.05
N ASP A 10 14.25 21.19 5.19
CA ASP A 10 13.27 20.15 4.93
C ASP A 10 12.85 19.63 6.30
N LYS A 11 11.72 20.14 6.79
CA LYS A 11 11.03 19.64 7.98
C LYS A 11 10.50 18.26 7.58
N ARG A 12 11.42 17.29 7.54
CA ARG A 12 11.09 15.87 7.51
C ARG A 12 10.14 15.69 8.68
N VAL A 13 8.86 15.49 8.35
CA VAL A 13 7.89 14.94 9.29
C VAL A 13 8.61 13.74 9.91
N PRO A 14 8.72 13.65 11.24
CA PRO A 14 9.32 12.49 11.88
C PRO A 14 8.73 11.24 11.23
N LEU A 15 9.57 10.23 10.97
CA LEU A 15 9.05 8.91 10.65
C LEU A 15 7.96 8.60 11.68
N ALA A 16 6.82 8.06 11.24
CA ALA A 16 5.90 7.49 12.21
C ALA A 16 6.72 6.49 13.04
N GLU A 17 6.76 6.69 14.37
CA GLU A 17 7.70 5.98 15.26
C GLU A 17 7.55 4.45 15.17
N ASN A 18 6.42 4.01 14.61
CA ASN A 18 6.02 2.63 14.45
C ASN A 18 6.25 2.05 13.04
N VAL A 19 7.27 2.49 12.29
CA VAL A 19 7.58 1.98 10.94
C VAL A 19 8.99 1.37 10.88
N ARG A 20 9.11 0.18 10.29
CA ARG A 20 10.38 -0.57 10.16
C ARG A 20 10.48 -1.33 8.84
N GLU A 21 11.70 -1.64 8.44
CA GLU A 21 11.97 -2.57 7.34
C GLU A 21 11.92 -4.01 7.86
N TYR A 22 11.36 -4.90 7.06
CA TYR A 22 11.33 -6.35 7.29
C TYR A 22 11.87 -7.08 6.07
N ASP A 23 12.60 -8.17 6.33
CA ASP A 23 13.00 -9.11 5.30
C ASP A 23 11.82 -9.96 4.82
N GLU A 24 12.00 -10.60 3.67
CA GLU A 24 11.04 -11.57 3.15
C GLU A 24 10.93 -12.75 4.12
N ARG A 25 9.69 -13.17 4.39
CA ARG A 25 9.41 -14.29 5.28
C ARG A 25 8.50 -15.30 4.61
N ARG A 26 8.78 -16.58 4.86
CA ARG A 26 7.97 -17.70 4.39
C ARG A 26 7.08 -18.19 5.51
N PHE A 27 5.82 -18.44 5.17
CA PHE A 27 4.82 -18.95 6.10
C PHE A 27 4.20 -20.23 5.54
N MET A 28 3.88 -21.17 6.43
CA MET A 28 3.17 -22.41 6.12
C MET A 28 1.88 -22.46 6.93
N GLY A 29 0.78 -22.85 6.28
CA GLY A 29 -0.53 -22.84 6.94
C GLY A 29 -1.66 -23.34 6.06
N ARG A 30 -2.88 -23.08 6.53
CA ARG A 30 -4.12 -23.27 5.78
C ARG A 30 -4.79 -21.93 5.57
N ARG A 31 -5.60 -21.83 4.52
CA ARG A 31 -6.34 -20.59 4.21
C ARG A 31 -7.81 -20.84 3.95
N THR A 32 -8.58 -19.78 4.12
CA THR A 32 -9.99 -19.70 3.74
C THR A 32 -10.26 -18.42 2.96
N ARG A 33 -11.38 -18.36 2.24
CA ARG A 33 -11.81 -17.16 1.51
C ARG A 33 -12.82 -16.38 2.34
N ILE A 34 -12.49 -15.13 2.67
CA ILE A 34 -13.43 -14.21 3.33
C ILE A 34 -14.11 -13.34 2.26
N ALA A 35 -15.44 -13.43 2.17
CA ALA A 35 -16.24 -12.74 1.15
C ALA A 35 -16.68 -11.34 1.59
N ALA A 36 -16.55 -10.35 0.70
CA ALA A 36 -16.83 -8.93 1.02
C ALA A 36 -18.32 -8.62 1.29
N LYS A 37 -19.26 -9.41 0.74
CA LYS A 37 -20.70 -9.09 0.77
C LYS A 37 -21.48 -9.63 1.99
N GLN A 38 -20.85 -10.45 2.83
CA GLN A 38 -21.60 -11.29 3.79
C GLN A 38 -21.03 -11.33 5.22
N SER A 39 -20.03 -10.53 5.61
CA SER A 39 -19.37 -10.81 6.90
C SER A 39 -18.95 -9.57 7.68
N THR A 40 -19.12 -9.69 8.98
CA THR A 40 -18.14 -9.42 10.04
C THR A 40 -16.84 -10.19 9.76
N PRO A 41 -15.87 -9.62 9.02
CA PRO A 41 -14.73 -10.39 8.50
C PRO A 41 -13.88 -11.01 9.61
N GLY A 42 -13.74 -10.29 10.74
CA GLY A 42 -13.04 -10.79 11.93
C GLY A 42 -13.69 -12.00 12.59
N GLU A 43 -15.03 -12.13 12.55
CA GLU A 43 -15.72 -13.32 13.09
C GLU A 43 -15.39 -14.56 12.27
N LYS A 44 -15.41 -14.47 10.92
CA LYS A 44 -15.03 -15.59 10.06
C LYS A 44 -13.57 -15.99 10.19
N ALA A 45 -12.67 -15.00 10.33
CA ALA A 45 -11.26 -15.25 10.61
C ALA A 45 -11.10 -16.00 11.95
N ARG A 46 -11.83 -15.56 12.99
CA ARG A 46 -11.84 -16.20 14.30
C ARG A 46 -12.39 -17.62 14.26
N GLU A 47 -13.53 -17.83 13.61
CA GLU A 47 -14.13 -19.16 13.42
C GLU A 47 -13.17 -20.13 12.75
N PHE A 48 -12.47 -19.67 11.69
CA PHE A 48 -11.47 -20.47 10.99
C PHE A 48 -10.28 -20.82 11.89
N LEU A 49 -9.73 -19.86 12.64
CA LEU A 49 -8.67 -20.15 13.61
C LEU A 49 -9.13 -21.16 14.67
N LEU A 50 -10.35 -21.03 15.19
CA LEU A 50 -10.89 -21.94 16.19
C LEU A 50 -11.09 -23.36 15.63
N SER A 51 -11.57 -23.50 14.39
CA SER A 51 -11.72 -24.82 13.76
C SER A 51 -10.36 -25.52 13.58
N LEU A 52 -9.32 -24.77 13.21
CA LEU A 52 -7.95 -25.30 13.06
C LEU A 52 -7.27 -25.61 14.40
N LYS A 53 -7.65 -24.91 15.48
CA LYS A 53 -7.24 -25.29 16.84
C LYS A 53 -7.92 -26.60 17.26
N GLN A 54 -9.20 -26.75 16.94
CA GLN A 54 -10.00 -27.92 17.32
C GLN A 54 -9.58 -29.20 16.57
N ASP A 55 -9.21 -29.10 15.30
CA ASP A 55 -8.82 -30.26 14.48
C ASP A 55 -7.34 -30.64 14.60
N GLY A 56 -6.56 -29.91 15.41
CA GLY A 56 -5.13 -30.18 15.65
C GLY A 56 -4.18 -29.55 14.63
N THR A 57 -4.68 -28.90 13.57
CA THR A 57 -3.85 -28.23 12.55
C THR A 57 -2.87 -27.24 13.18
N VAL A 58 -3.33 -26.42 14.15
CA VAL A 58 -2.45 -25.42 14.80
C VAL A 58 -1.32 -26.09 15.59
N ASP A 59 -1.56 -27.25 16.21
CA ASP A 59 -0.54 -27.96 16.95
C ASP A 59 0.48 -28.63 16.02
N GLU A 60 0.03 -29.15 14.88
CA GLU A 60 0.92 -29.66 13.83
C GLU A 60 1.81 -28.56 13.25
N LEU A 61 1.24 -27.37 12.96
CA LEU A 61 2.01 -26.22 12.48
C LEU A 61 3.11 -25.78 13.46
N LYS A 62 2.86 -25.83 14.77
CA LYS A 62 3.89 -25.49 15.77
C LYS A 62 5.13 -26.39 15.69
N THR A 63 4.99 -27.62 15.21
CA THR A 63 6.12 -28.57 15.12
C THR A 63 7.16 -28.19 14.04
N VAL A 64 6.75 -27.39 13.05
CA VAL A 64 7.60 -26.91 11.96
C VAL A 64 7.89 -25.41 12.06
N MET A 65 7.44 -24.75 13.13
CA MET A 65 7.65 -23.33 13.37
C MET A 65 9.14 -23.03 13.47
N LYS A 66 9.56 -21.97 12.79
CA LYS A 66 10.93 -21.44 12.88
C LYS A 66 11.28 -21.09 14.32
N GLU A 67 12.51 -21.44 14.71
CA GLU A 67 13.02 -21.14 16.05
C GLU A 67 12.95 -19.64 16.36
N GLY A 68 12.41 -19.31 17.55
CA GLY A 68 12.26 -17.92 18.02
C GLY A 68 11.07 -17.15 17.46
N ALA A 69 10.24 -17.74 16.57
CA ALA A 69 9.00 -17.09 16.15
C ALA A 69 7.97 -17.07 17.28
N GLU A 70 7.70 -18.20 17.97
CA GLU A 70 6.76 -18.28 19.12
C GLU A 70 5.41 -17.53 18.94
N TYR A 71 4.86 -17.53 17.71
CA TYR A 71 3.57 -16.92 17.39
C TYR A 71 2.82 -17.69 16.29
N ILE A 72 1.49 -17.54 16.25
CA ILE A 72 0.65 -17.86 15.09
C ILE A 72 0.38 -16.56 14.33
N VAL A 73 0.35 -16.61 13.00
CA VAL A 73 0.04 -15.44 12.17
C VAL A 73 -1.28 -15.62 11.42
N GLY A 74 -2.12 -14.58 11.48
CA GLY A 74 -3.20 -14.33 10.54
C GLY A 74 -2.68 -13.54 9.34
N ILE A 75 -2.77 -14.05 8.11
CA ILE A 75 -2.31 -13.30 6.92
C ILE A 75 -3.49 -13.00 6.00
N CYS A 76 -3.73 -11.72 5.74
CA CYS A 76 -4.69 -11.26 4.74
C CYS A 76 -3.98 -11.05 3.40
N SER A 77 -4.44 -11.75 2.36
CA SER A 77 -3.79 -11.75 1.05
C SER A 77 -4.81 -11.82 -0.08
N ASN A 78 -4.36 -11.67 -1.33
CA ASN A 78 -5.20 -11.86 -2.53
C ASN A 78 -6.52 -11.05 -2.48
N PHE A 79 -6.37 -9.76 -2.14
CA PHE A 79 -7.47 -8.81 -2.04
C PHE A 79 -8.11 -8.56 -3.42
N THR A 80 -9.43 -8.63 -3.46
CA THR A 80 -10.26 -8.37 -4.65
C THR A 80 -11.54 -7.63 -4.24
N SER A 81 -12.29 -7.12 -5.22
CA SER A 81 -13.63 -6.57 -4.96
C SER A 81 -14.64 -7.58 -4.38
N LYS A 82 -14.33 -8.89 -4.42
CA LYS A 82 -15.20 -9.95 -3.89
C LYS A 82 -14.79 -10.43 -2.49
N GLY A 83 -13.63 -10.03 -1.99
CA GLY A 83 -13.06 -10.55 -0.75
C GLY A 83 -11.55 -10.75 -0.81
N TYR A 84 -11.01 -11.46 0.17
CA TYR A 84 -9.58 -11.75 0.33
C TYR A 84 -9.38 -13.16 0.93
N ASP A 85 -8.16 -13.68 0.83
CA ASP A 85 -7.78 -14.95 1.46
C ASP A 85 -7.21 -14.65 2.85
N TYR A 86 -7.70 -15.37 3.86
CA TYR A 86 -7.20 -15.32 5.23
C TYR A 86 -6.48 -16.62 5.57
N TRP A 87 -5.24 -16.50 5.99
CA TRP A 87 -4.38 -17.63 6.37
C TRP A 87 -4.26 -17.71 7.88
N VAL A 88 -4.18 -18.93 8.39
CA VAL A 88 -3.64 -19.23 9.71
C VAL A 88 -2.37 -20.03 9.48
N ALA A 89 -1.24 -19.45 9.87
CA ALA A 89 0.08 -19.95 9.51
C ALA A 89 1.12 -19.75 10.62
N VAL A 90 2.29 -20.34 10.44
CA VAL A 90 3.50 -20.10 11.23
C VAL A 90 4.65 -19.69 10.31
N GLU A 91 5.58 -18.90 10.83
CA GLU A 91 6.85 -18.65 10.11
C GLU A 91 7.65 -19.95 10.05
N VAL A 92 8.21 -20.25 8.88
CA VAL A 92 9.04 -21.44 8.65
C VAL A 92 10.32 -21.03 7.92
N ASP A 93 11.37 -21.84 8.05
CA ASP A 93 12.58 -21.63 7.25
C ASP A 93 12.33 -21.94 5.77
N ASN A 94 13.18 -21.39 4.92
CA ASN A 94 13.04 -21.53 3.46
C ASN A 94 13.24 -22.97 2.98
N ASP A 95 13.94 -23.81 3.74
CA ASP A 95 14.19 -25.22 3.48
C ASP A 95 13.23 -26.18 4.21
N THR A 96 12.33 -25.67 5.07
CA THR A 96 11.32 -26.50 5.74
C THR A 96 10.44 -27.23 4.71
N PRO A 97 10.36 -28.58 4.77
CA PRO A 97 9.52 -29.37 3.87
C PRO A 97 8.04 -29.05 4.03
N LEU A 98 7.29 -29.01 2.93
CA LEU A 98 5.84 -28.79 2.95
C LEU A 98 5.12 -29.99 3.58
N LEU A 99 4.30 -29.73 4.60
CA LEU A 99 3.39 -30.72 5.17
C LEU A 99 2.26 -31.05 4.19
N GLU A 100 1.82 -32.31 4.17
CA GLU A 100 0.74 -32.76 3.29
C GLU A 100 -0.58 -32.05 3.63
N GLY A 101 -1.26 -31.49 2.63
CA GLY A 101 -2.52 -30.75 2.82
C GLY A 101 -2.36 -29.30 3.29
N TYR A 102 -1.12 -28.81 3.41
CA TYR A 102 -0.80 -27.42 3.72
C TYR A 102 -0.38 -26.62 2.48
N GLU A 103 -0.42 -25.30 2.60
CA GLU A 103 0.05 -24.36 1.59
C GLU A 103 1.15 -23.46 2.18
N THR A 104 1.95 -22.82 1.31
CA THR A 104 2.92 -21.79 1.74
C THR A 104 2.64 -20.45 1.06
N ILE A 105 3.01 -19.37 1.74
CA ILE A 105 2.95 -18.01 1.23
C ILE A 105 4.23 -17.25 1.63
N PHE A 106 4.75 -16.46 0.70
CA PHE A 106 5.81 -15.51 0.98
C PHE A 106 5.21 -14.13 1.24
N VAL A 107 5.62 -13.52 2.34
CA VAL A 107 5.38 -12.10 2.62
C VAL A 107 6.65 -11.35 2.21
N PRO A 108 6.56 -10.44 1.22
CA PRO A 108 7.73 -9.83 0.61
C PRO A 108 8.47 -8.92 1.59
N ALA A 109 9.78 -8.76 1.36
CA ALA A 109 10.56 -7.74 2.04
C ALA A 109 10.00 -6.34 1.76
N GLY A 110 10.09 -5.45 2.74
CA GLY A 110 9.69 -4.06 2.57
C GLY A 110 9.44 -3.32 3.87
N THR A 111 8.85 -2.14 3.74
CA THR A 111 8.53 -1.26 4.85
C THR A 111 7.15 -1.61 5.42
N TYR A 112 7.08 -1.88 6.73
CA TYR A 112 5.84 -2.17 7.44
C TYR A 112 5.64 -1.20 8.61
N ALA A 113 4.39 -0.79 8.82
CA ALA A 113 3.95 -0.15 10.05
C ALA A 113 3.46 -1.21 11.02
N TYR A 114 3.88 -1.13 12.29
CA TYR A 114 3.46 -2.06 13.34
C TYR A 114 2.51 -1.38 14.34
N PHE A 115 1.53 -2.12 14.84
CA PHE A 115 0.55 -1.60 15.81
C PHE A 115 0.29 -2.65 16.86
N ASP A 116 0.59 -2.32 18.12
CA ASP A 116 0.27 -3.19 19.24
C ASP A 116 -1.22 -3.06 19.55
N CYS A 117 -1.89 -4.19 19.67
CA CYS A 117 -3.28 -4.27 20.08
C CYS A 117 -3.35 -4.86 21.48
N GLU A 118 -4.07 -4.16 22.35
CA GLU A 118 -4.31 -4.57 23.73
C GLU A 118 -5.39 -5.65 23.76
N GLY A 119 -4.97 -6.91 23.91
CA GLY A 119 -5.83 -8.09 23.86
C GLY A 119 -5.75 -8.86 22.55
N GLY A 120 -6.11 -10.14 22.61
CA GLY A 120 -6.16 -11.04 21.46
C GLY A 120 -7.58 -11.29 20.97
N THR A 121 -8.58 -10.56 21.48
CA THR A 121 -10.00 -10.73 21.14
C THR A 121 -10.32 -10.17 19.75
N ASN A 122 -11.42 -10.63 19.15
CA ASN A 122 -11.84 -10.16 17.82
C ASN A 122 -12.16 -8.66 17.85
N GLU A 123 -12.72 -8.18 18.96
CA GLU A 123 -13.00 -6.78 19.19
C GLU A 123 -11.72 -5.94 19.26
N ALA A 124 -10.72 -6.37 20.02
CA ALA A 124 -9.44 -5.69 20.14
C ALA A 124 -8.75 -5.54 18.78
N VAL A 125 -8.64 -6.63 18.02
CA VAL A 125 -8.03 -6.65 16.69
C VAL A 125 -8.81 -5.78 15.69
N THR A 126 -10.14 -5.86 15.69
CA THR A 126 -11.01 -5.05 14.81
C THR A 126 -10.89 -3.56 15.12
N SER A 127 -10.85 -3.20 16.41
CA SER A 127 -10.63 -1.82 16.86
C SER A 127 -9.26 -1.29 16.43
N CYS A 128 -8.23 -2.12 16.57
CA CYS A 128 -6.86 -1.85 16.12
C CYS A 128 -6.81 -1.56 14.61
N TRP A 129 -7.42 -2.42 13.78
CA TRP A 129 -7.56 -2.21 12.33
C TRP A 129 -8.31 -0.91 11.99
N SER A 130 -9.39 -0.62 12.71
CA SER A 130 -10.14 0.63 12.54
C SER A 130 -9.25 1.84 12.80
N ASN A 131 -8.43 1.82 13.85
CA ASN A 131 -7.49 2.89 14.15
C ASN A 131 -6.43 3.05 13.05
N VAL A 132 -5.88 1.95 12.53
CA VAL A 132 -4.92 1.97 11.41
C VAL A 132 -5.50 2.71 10.21
N TYR A 133 -6.67 2.28 9.73
CA TYR A 133 -7.28 2.79 8.50
C TYR A 133 -7.92 4.18 8.65
N ASN A 134 -8.57 4.45 9.79
CA ASN A 134 -9.36 5.66 9.97
C ASN A 134 -8.60 6.79 10.67
N THR A 135 -7.54 6.49 11.41
CA THR A 135 -6.80 7.49 12.22
C THR A 135 -5.36 7.63 11.77
N TRP A 136 -4.61 6.53 11.65
CA TRP A 136 -3.18 6.58 11.37
C TRP A 136 -2.88 6.89 9.91
N PHE A 137 -3.43 6.13 8.96
CA PHE A 137 -3.18 6.33 7.53
C PHE A 137 -3.40 7.78 7.07
N PRO A 138 -4.52 8.46 7.41
CA PRO A 138 -4.78 9.85 7.01
C PRO A 138 -3.71 10.86 7.46
N LYS A 139 -2.93 10.56 8.50
CA LYS A 139 -1.94 11.49 9.10
C LYS A 139 -0.50 11.01 8.97
N SER A 140 -0.28 9.73 8.63
CA SER A 140 1.02 9.05 8.65
C SER A 140 2.03 9.59 7.62
N GLY A 141 1.56 10.08 6.47
CA GLY A 141 2.44 10.34 5.32
C GLY A 141 2.82 9.06 4.55
N TYR A 142 2.11 7.95 4.79
CA TYR A 142 2.25 6.67 4.10
C TYR A 142 0.95 6.28 3.41
N ASN A 143 1.08 5.52 2.32
CA ASN A 143 -0.01 4.80 1.66
C ASN A 143 0.17 3.31 1.89
N HIS A 144 -0.93 2.55 1.84
CA HIS A 144 -0.86 1.08 1.81
C HIS A 144 -0.06 0.62 0.58
N GLN A 145 0.83 -0.36 0.75
CA GLN A 145 1.68 -0.87 -0.35
C GLN A 145 0.95 -1.88 -1.24
N GLY A 146 -0.16 -2.45 -0.76
CA GLY A 146 -1.00 -3.39 -1.52
C GLY A 146 -0.48 -4.83 -1.52
N THR A 147 0.40 -5.16 -0.56
CA THR A 147 0.86 -6.52 -0.29
C THR A 147 0.12 -7.09 0.94
N GLN A 148 0.59 -8.23 1.46
CA GLN A 148 -0.05 -8.96 2.55
C GLN A 148 -0.01 -8.17 3.87
N GLU A 149 -1.15 -8.17 4.56
CA GLU A 149 -1.32 -7.66 5.91
C GLU A 149 -1.23 -8.83 6.89
N MET A 150 -0.63 -8.62 8.07
CA MET A 150 -0.46 -9.68 9.07
C MET A 150 -0.98 -9.29 10.45
N GLU A 151 -1.50 -10.29 11.16
CA GLU A 151 -1.90 -10.27 12.56
C GLU A 151 -1.02 -11.27 13.31
N ILE A 152 -0.11 -10.80 14.15
CA ILE A 152 0.83 -11.63 14.91
C ILE A 152 0.24 -11.91 16.28
N TYR A 153 -0.03 -13.18 16.56
CA TYR A 153 -0.60 -13.68 17.81
C TYR A 153 0.45 -14.52 18.56
N PRO A 154 1.15 -13.96 19.57
CA PRO A 154 2.06 -14.73 20.42
C PRO A 154 1.37 -15.98 20.99
N LEU A 155 2.13 -17.06 21.18
CA LEU A 155 1.59 -18.25 21.83
C LEU A 155 1.13 -17.92 23.26
N GLY A 156 -0.05 -18.39 23.63
CA GLY A 156 -0.62 -18.13 24.95
C GLY A 156 -2.14 -18.08 24.94
N ASP A 157 -2.69 -17.64 26.06
CA ASP A 157 -4.13 -17.39 26.20
C ASP A 157 -4.48 -16.02 25.62
N MET A 158 -5.19 -16.02 24.49
CA MET A 158 -5.60 -14.80 23.77
C MET A 158 -6.64 -13.97 24.55
N GLU A 159 -7.27 -14.55 25.58
CA GLU A 159 -8.26 -13.89 26.43
C GLU A 159 -7.63 -13.33 27.72
N ALA A 160 -6.32 -13.52 27.94
CA ALA A 160 -5.62 -12.93 29.07
C ALA A 160 -5.57 -11.39 28.97
N GLU A 161 -5.67 -10.72 30.11
CA GLU A 161 -5.73 -9.25 30.19
C GLU A 161 -4.43 -8.57 29.71
N ASP A 162 -3.29 -9.22 29.95
CA ASP A 162 -1.97 -8.77 29.52
C ASP A 162 -1.57 -9.28 28.12
N TYR A 163 -2.43 -10.05 27.45
CA TYR A 163 -2.15 -10.52 26.09
C TYR A 163 -2.04 -9.35 25.11
N ARG A 164 -1.06 -9.39 24.23
CA ARG A 164 -0.84 -8.39 23.19
C ARG A 164 -0.63 -9.08 21.85
N CYS A 165 -1.33 -8.61 20.83
CA CYS A 165 -1.06 -8.99 19.45
C CYS A 165 -0.55 -7.78 18.67
N THR A 166 0.02 -8.02 17.50
CA THR A 166 0.61 -6.95 16.67
C THR A 166 0.07 -7.03 15.25
N LEU A 167 -0.42 -5.91 14.72
CA LEU A 167 -0.69 -5.77 13.29
C LEU A 167 0.58 -5.33 12.58
N LEU A 168 0.88 -5.96 11.44
CA LEU A 168 1.91 -5.52 10.52
C LEU A 168 1.26 -5.17 9.18
N VAL A 169 1.40 -3.90 8.80
CA VAL A 169 0.71 -3.32 7.65
C VAL A 169 1.74 -2.83 6.65
N PRO A 170 1.72 -3.31 5.40
CA PRO A 170 2.73 -2.92 4.43
C PRO A 170 2.48 -1.50 3.93
N VAL A 171 3.52 -0.67 3.99
CA VAL A 171 3.40 0.77 3.73
C VAL A 171 4.45 1.26 2.76
N LYS A 172 4.08 2.24 1.96
CA LYS A 172 5.00 3.01 1.13
C LYS A 172 4.87 4.48 1.44
N ARG A 173 6.01 5.18 1.49
CA ARG A 173 6.00 6.62 1.75
C ARG A 173 5.26 7.36 0.65
N ILE A 174 4.43 8.34 1.03
CA ILE A 174 3.81 9.23 0.06
C ILE A 174 4.90 10.14 -0.48
N GLU A 175 5.20 10.01 -1.77
CA GLU A 175 6.04 10.97 -2.47
C GLU A 175 5.28 12.30 -2.57
N ARG A 176 5.73 13.29 -1.81
CA ARG A 176 5.27 14.67 -2.01
C ARG A 176 5.94 15.21 -3.27
N VAL A 177 5.23 15.14 -4.39
CA VAL A 177 5.66 15.85 -5.60
C VAL A 177 5.58 17.35 -5.28
N PRO A 178 6.69 18.09 -5.29
CA PRO A 178 6.64 19.50 -4.93
C PRO A 178 5.81 20.23 -5.99
N ILE A 179 4.85 21.05 -5.55
CA ILE A 179 3.96 21.84 -6.42
C ILE A 179 4.80 22.73 -7.37
N ASN A 180 6.03 23.09 -6.98
CA ASN A 180 6.97 23.82 -7.82
C ASN A 180 7.30 23.10 -9.15
N LYS A 181 7.14 21.77 -9.23
CA LYS A 181 7.30 20.98 -10.45
C LYS A 181 6.23 21.32 -11.49
N TYR A 182 5.02 21.67 -11.03
CA TYR A 182 3.92 22.15 -11.86
C TYR A 182 3.93 23.68 -12.02
N ARG A 183 4.70 24.41 -11.20
CA ARG A 183 4.99 25.84 -11.36
C ARG A 183 6.09 26.07 -12.42
N ARG A 184 5.99 25.39 -13.58
CA ARG A 184 6.68 25.81 -14.81
C ARG A 184 5.84 26.93 -15.44
N SER A 185 6.50 27.95 -16.02
CA SER A 185 5.93 29.26 -16.38
C SER A 185 4.48 29.22 -16.83
N ALA A 186 3.64 30.13 -16.33
CA ALA A 186 2.23 30.30 -16.72
C ALA A 186 1.99 30.38 -18.24
N LEU A 187 3.03 30.53 -19.05
CA LEU A 187 3.00 30.58 -20.51
C LEU A 187 3.08 29.21 -21.22
N GLY A 188 3.49 28.13 -20.56
CA GLY A 188 3.91 26.88 -21.23
C GLY A 188 2.77 25.94 -21.64
N SER A 189 1.82 25.68 -20.75
CA SER A 189 0.71 24.72 -20.94
C SER A 189 -0.68 25.33 -20.77
N ALA A 190 -0.80 26.47 -20.08
CA ALA A 190 -2.07 27.16 -19.85
C ALA A 190 -2.87 27.47 -21.14
N PRO A 191 -2.23 27.89 -22.27
CA PRO A 191 -2.97 28.09 -23.52
C PRO A 191 -3.60 26.79 -24.05
N PHE A 192 -2.93 25.65 -23.89
CA PHE A 192 -3.40 24.35 -24.40
C PHE A 192 -4.60 23.82 -23.62
N VAL A 193 -4.59 23.98 -22.29
CA VAL A 193 -5.72 23.59 -21.44
C VAL A 193 -6.95 24.45 -21.76
N LEU A 194 -6.78 25.76 -21.90
CA LEU A 194 -7.87 26.67 -22.24
C LEU A 194 -8.47 26.35 -23.62
N ILE A 195 -7.63 26.11 -24.63
CA ILE A 195 -8.08 25.70 -25.97
C ILE A 195 -8.81 24.35 -25.90
N GLY A 196 -8.28 23.38 -25.17
CA GLY A 196 -8.91 22.07 -24.99
C GLY A 196 -10.28 22.14 -24.32
N SER A 197 -10.41 22.95 -23.27
CA SER A 197 -11.69 23.17 -22.58
C SER A 197 -12.72 23.86 -23.47
N VAL A 198 -12.31 24.86 -24.26
CA VAL A 198 -13.21 25.53 -25.23
C VAL A 198 -13.65 24.58 -26.34
N MET A 199 -12.74 23.77 -26.88
CA MET A 199 -13.08 22.77 -27.89
C MET A 199 -14.01 21.67 -27.35
N GLY A 200 -13.81 21.24 -26.10
CA GLY A 200 -14.71 20.30 -25.44
C GLY A 200 -16.14 20.84 -25.32
N LEU A 201 -16.28 22.13 -24.98
CA LEU A 201 -17.57 22.81 -24.96
C LEU A 201 -18.22 22.90 -26.35
N LEU A 202 -17.44 23.27 -27.38
CA LEU A 202 -17.95 23.41 -28.76
C LEU A 202 -18.41 22.08 -29.36
N ILE A 203 -17.67 20.99 -29.12
CA ILE A 203 -18.00 19.66 -29.65
C ILE A 203 -19.20 19.05 -28.92
N SER A 204 -19.34 19.30 -27.61
CA SER A 204 -20.41 18.69 -26.82
C SER A 204 -21.81 19.19 -27.21
N GLY A 205 -21.95 20.38 -27.80
CA GLY A 205 -23.25 20.97 -28.16
C GLY A 205 -24.22 21.12 -26.97
N ALA A 206 -23.71 21.08 -25.74
CA ALA A 206 -24.51 21.03 -24.53
C ALA A 206 -24.93 22.43 -24.06
N ASN A 207 -26.20 22.56 -23.67
CA ASN A 207 -26.78 23.83 -23.22
C ASN A 207 -27.05 23.88 -21.71
N ASP A 208 -26.85 22.78 -20.97
CA ASP A 208 -27.01 22.76 -19.52
C ASP A 208 -25.65 22.86 -18.79
N THR A 209 -25.66 23.57 -17.67
CA THR A 209 -24.45 23.94 -16.92
C THR A 209 -23.66 22.72 -16.43
N LYS A 210 -24.33 21.60 -16.09
CA LYS A 210 -23.66 20.40 -15.57
C LYS A 210 -22.88 19.71 -16.68
N THR A 211 -23.49 19.52 -17.85
CA THR A 211 -22.82 18.90 -19.00
C THR A 211 -21.72 19.79 -19.57
N MET A 212 -21.91 21.12 -19.59
CA MET A 212 -20.86 22.07 -19.99
C MET A 212 -19.61 21.97 -19.09
N LEU A 213 -19.80 21.91 -17.77
CA LEU A 213 -18.68 21.75 -16.82
C LEU A 213 -17.92 20.44 -17.06
N ILE A 214 -18.63 19.34 -17.26
CA ILE A 214 -18.02 18.03 -17.55
C ILE A 214 -17.23 18.08 -18.87
N ALA A 215 -17.82 18.64 -19.93
CA ALA A 215 -17.18 18.74 -21.24
C ALA A 215 -15.91 19.62 -21.21
N ALA A 216 -15.94 20.73 -20.47
CA ALA A 216 -14.78 21.61 -20.30
C ALA A 216 -13.63 20.92 -19.53
N LEU A 217 -13.96 20.15 -18.49
CA LEU A 217 -12.96 19.40 -17.70
C LEU A 217 -12.32 18.27 -18.52
N VAL A 218 -13.12 17.51 -19.26
CA VAL A 218 -12.62 16.42 -20.13
C VAL A 218 -11.74 16.98 -21.24
N GLY A 219 -12.18 18.05 -21.91
CA GLY A 219 -11.40 18.70 -22.97
C GLY A 219 -10.06 19.26 -22.48
N GLY A 220 -10.07 19.94 -21.32
CA GLY A 220 -8.86 20.47 -20.70
C GLY A 220 -7.89 19.36 -20.26
N GLY A 221 -8.41 18.27 -19.68
CA GLY A 221 -7.62 17.10 -19.28
C GLY A 221 -6.96 16.39 -20.46
N LEU A 222 -7.69 16.15 -21.55
CA LEU A 222 -7.13 15.52 -22.76
C LEU A 222 -6.04 16.39 -23.40
N ALA A 223 -6.27 17.70 -23.51
CA ALA A 223 -5.27 18.63 -24.03
C ALA A 223 -4.00 18.68 -23.16
N TRP A 224 -4.16 18.59 -21.84
CA TRP A 224 -3.04 18.46 -20.90
C TRP A 224 -2.23 17.18 -21.15
N PHE A 225 -2.88 16.03 -21.24
CA PHE A 225 -2.21 14.75 -21.51
C PHE A 225 -1.45 14.75 -22.84
N LEU A 226 -2.05 15.31 -23.89
CA LEU A 226 -1.41 15.50 -25.20
C LEU A 226 -0.19 16.42 -25.11
N TYR A 227 -0.29 17.52 -24.36
CA TYR A 227 0.82 18.42 -24.14
C TYR A 227 1.99 17.73 -23.41
N GLU A 228 1.72 17.02 -22.31
CA GLU A 228 2.75 16.28 -21.58
C GLU A 228 3.43 15.23 -22.46
N TYR A 229 2.65 14.49 -23.25
CA TYR A 229 3.18 13.52 -24.19
C TYR A 229 4.13 14.16 -25.22
N ILE A 230 3.74 15.29 -25.81
CA ILE A 230 4.56 16.02 -26.78
C ILE A 230 5.82 16.61 -26.10
N ALA A 231 5.69 17.17 -24.91
CA ALA A 231 6.79 17.76 -24.16
C ALA A 231 7.86 16.70 -23.82
N LYS A 232 7.43 15.55 -23.30
CA LYS A 232 8.31 14.41 -22.99
C LYS A 232 9.08 13.95 -24.23
N ARG A 233 8.40 13.79 -25.38
CA ARG A 233 9.06 13.42 -26.64
C ARG A 233 10.06 14.46 -27.13
N ARG A 234 9.80 15.75 -26.90
CA ARG A 234 10.75 16.82 -27.26
C ARG A 234 12.01 16.75 -26.41
N GLU A 235 11.87 16.51 -25.11
CA GLU A 235 13.00 16.30 -24.20
C GLU A 235 13.82 15.06 -24.60
N GLU A 236 13.16 13.92 -24.89
CA GLU A 236 13.82 12.70 -25.37
C GLU A 236 14.59 12.93 -26.68
N ARG A 237 13.99 13.64 -27.65
CA ARG A 237 14.66 13.99 -28.91
C ARG A 237 15.81 14.98 -28.73
N ALA A 238 15.71 15.90 -27.78
CA ALA A 238 16.78 16.85 -27.47
C ALA A 238 17.99 16.12 -26.86
N LYS A 239 17.75 15.21 -25.90
CA LYS A 239 18.79 14.35 -25.31
C LYS A 239 19.47 13.48 -26.35
N ALA A 240 18.69 12.80 -27.21
CA ALA A 240 19.24 11.97 -28.29
C ALA A 240 20.12 12.77 -29.28
N LYS A 241 19.75 14.03 -29.58
CA LYS A 241 20.56 14.92 -30.42
C LYS A 241 21.85 15.38 -29.74
N GLU A 242 21.80 15.60 -28.43
CA GLU A 242 22.96 16.01 -27.63
C GLU A 242 23.96 14.84 -27.48
N GLU A 243 23.47 13.62 -27.25
CA GLU A 243 24.27 12.39 -27.24
C GLU A 243 24.92 12.11 -28.60
N ALA A 244 24.17 12.26 -29.70
CA ALA A 244 24.72 12.08 -31.05
C ALA A 244 25.83 13.10 -31.37
N LYS A 245 25.67 14.36 -30.95
CA LYS A 245 26.67 15.43 -31.15
C LYS A 245 27.93 15.21 -30.30
N ASN A 246 27.80 14.67 -29.09
CA ASN A 246 28.93 14.35 -28.22
C ASN A 246 29.70 13.12 -28.72
N ASN A 247 29.05 12.19 -29.42
CA ASN A 247 29.70 11.01 -29.99
C ASN A 247 30.43 11.33 -31.32
N SER A 248 29.94 12.28 -32.12
CA SER A 248 30.59 12.69 -33.38
C SER A 248 31.74 13.68 -33.22
N GLY A 249 32.05 14.13 -31.99
CA GLY A 249 33.19 14.99 -31.68
C GLY A 249 34.39 14.26 -31.06
N LYS A 250 34.34 12.92 -31.02
CA LYS A 250 35.39 12.04 -30.50
C LYS A 250 36.10 11.21 -31.58
N GLU A 251 35.72 11.34 -32.85
CA GLU A 251 36.47 10.90 -34.03
C GLU A 251 37.23 12.08 -34.64
#